data_AF-A0A1I5NLL3-F1
#
_entry.id   AF-A0A1I5NLL3-F1
#
_cell.length_a   1.000
_cell.length_b   1.000
_cell.length_c   1.000
_cell.angle_alpha   90.00
_cell.angle_beta   90.00
_cell.angle_gamma   90.00
#
_symmetry.space_group_name_H-M   'P 1'
#
loop_
_entity.id
_entity.type
_entity.pdbx_description
1 polymer ?
#
loop_
_entity_poly.entity_id
_entity_poly.type
_entity_poly.pdbx_seq_one_letter_code
_entity_poly.pdbx_strand_id
1 'polypeptide(L)'
;MEAMHRYWKLIYHLVIKEDARILEISQDRKQIWLETGTKNQKAVVRLARIEYDWMNKVEHDAKEAERMYQRVKRMVLGRNVPFYNVYISSYPPADLTQSLNSYPAMPKSGRFYLISRDPSGRIAESEEQVLKDLGTRFTWSPALEDEYSHEDWGRYYRAEVKERQEKLEKEDRSLLLFTKPRIVYVILAAIVSVFVWMEQTGESTNLVTLIEFGAKYNPALLEGEWWRLFTSMFLHIGVFHLVMNSLALFYIGGAVERMYGTLRFLIIYLTAGIFGSLASFTFNEQVSAGASGAIFGCFGALLYFGLIHRALFFRTMGLNVLFILGINLVFGFVVPAVDNGAHIGGLAGGFLASALVHLPKHGRRRTQLPFIILIPGLAACLLWYGLINEDKQGSAMVDVQLAQQYLERDNAERARQILNEEGNNGSNPYVPFVLGNTYMAENQYERALSFFQEAISINDELAEAHYNLAVAYSALERWEEAEQSLNRAKQLGIENQSEDVDVKSMEERVNANLP
;
A
#
# COMPACT_ATOMS: atom_id res chain seq x y z
N MET A 1 -13.55 -48.86 20.61
CA MET A 1 -13.11 -47.96 19.53
C MET A 1 -11.58 -47.97 19.37
N GLU A 2 -11.10 -48.11 18.15
CA GLU A 2 -9.69 -47.92 17.78
C GLU A 2 -9.33 -46.43 17.74
N ALA A 3 -8.06 -46.08 18.01
CA ALA A 3 -7.58 -44.69 18.03
C ALA A 3 -7.86 -43.95 16.71
N MET A 4 -7.81 -44.66 15.57
CA MET A 4 -8.12 -44.10 14.25
C MET A 4 -9.58 -43.69 14.11
N HIS A 5 -10.51 -44.50 14.62
CA HIS A 5 -11.94 -44.20 14.58
C HIS A 5 -12.25 -42.98 15.46
N ARG A 6 -11.72 -42.93 16.70
CA ARG A 6 -11.86 -41.78 17.61
C ARG A 6 -11.34 -40.49 16.98
N TYR A 7 -10.18 -40.57 16.33
CA TYR A 7 -9.57 -39.44 15.64
C TYR A 7 -10.47 -38.83 14.57
N TRP A 8 -10.97 -39.64 13.63
CA TRP A 8 -11.85 -39.14 12.57
C TRP A 8 -13.22 -38.71 13.08
N LYS A 9 -13.76 -39.39 14.09
CA LYS A 9 -15.05 -39.01 14.70
C LYS A 9 -14.96 -37.64 15.39
N LEU A 10 -13.86 -37.35 16.08
CA LEU A 10 -13.64 -36.04 16.71
C LEU A 10 -13.44 -34.93 15.67
N ILE A 11 -12.69 -35.20 14.59
CA ILE A 11 -12.54 -34.23 13.48
C ILE A 11 -13.90 -33.96 12.82
N TYR A 12 -14.65 -35.01 12.51
CA TYR A 12 -16.00 -34.89 11.94
C TYR A 12 -16.88 -34.06 12.85
N HIS A 13 -16.85 -34.32 14.15
CA HIS A 13 -17.64 -33.58 15.11
C HIS A 13 -17.31 -32.08 15.07
N LEU A 14 -16.03 -31.72 15.20
CA LEU A 14 -15.61 -30.32 15.19
C LEU A 14 -15.93 -29.64 13.85
N VAL A 15 -15.61 -30.27 12.72
CA VAL A 15 -15.75 -29.64 11.38
C VAL A 15 -17.20 -29.57 10.93
N ILE A 16 -17.98 -30.65 11.10
CA ILE A 16 -19.33 -30.76 10.56
C ILE A 16 -20.39 -30.23 11.53
N LYS A 17 -20.24 -30.49 12.84
CA LYS A 17 -21.27 -30.11 13.84
C LYS A 17 -20.99 -28.77 14.50
N GLU A 18 -19.71 -28.43 14.72
CA GLU A 18 -19.30 -27.18 15.38
C GLU A 18 -18.73 -26.13 14.41
N ASP A 19 -18.83 -26.38 13.10
CA ASP A 19 -18.38 -25.50 12.01
C ASP A 19 -16.90 -25.07 12.15
N ALA A 20 -16.06 -25.96 12.70
CA ALA A 20 -14.63 -25.73 12.81
C ALA A 20 -13.97 -25.81 11.43
N ARG A 21 -12.95 -24.98 11.24
CA ARG A 21 -12.25 -24.86 9.96
C ARG A 21 -10.85 -25.44 10.05
N ILE A 22 -10.49 -26.28 9.08
CA ILE A 22 -9.13 -26.82 8.98
C ILE A 22 -8.16 -25.71 8.56
N LEU A 23 -7.11 -25.53 9.35
CA LEU A 23 -6.02 -24.57 9.11
C LEU A 23 -4.83 -25.25 8.44
N GLU A 24 -4.45 -26.44 8.92
CA GLU A 24 -3.28 -27.18 8.43
C GLU A 24 -3.46 -28.68 8.68
N ILE A 25 -2.93 -29.51 7.78
CA ILE A 25 -2.87 -30.98 7.91
C ILE A 25 -1.42 -31.40 7.74
N SER A 26 -0.88 -32.21 8.66
CA SER A 26 0.48 -32.73 8.54
C SER A 26 0.64 -33.66 7.34
N GLN A 27 1.85 -33.74 6.78
CA GLN A 27 2.13 -34.58 5.60
C GLN A 27 1.78 -36.06 5.82
N ASP A 28 2.00 -36.56 7.03
CA ASP A 28 1.66 -37.93 7.45
C ASP A 28 0.16 -38.12 7.79
N ARG A 29 -0.63 -37.05 7.73
CA ARG A 29 -2.06 -36.99 8.06
C ARG A 29 -2.41 -37.49 9.46
N LYS A 30 -1.43 -37.47 10.38
CA LYS A 30 -1.65 -37.82 11.79
C LYS A 30 -2.04 -36.62 12.64
N GLN A 31 -1.82 -35.40 12.15
CA GLN A 31 -2.07 -34.18 12.89
C GLN A 31 -2.91 -33.21 12.05
N ILE A 32 -3.92 -32.61 12.67
CA ILE A 32 -4.78 -31.60 12.05
C ILE A 32 -4.91 -30.42 13.01
N TRP A 33 -4.78 -29.23 12.45
CA TRP A 33 -4.99 -27.95 13.13
C TRP A 33 -6.32 -27.35 12.71
N LEU A 34 -7.13 -26.93 13.67
CA LEU A 34 -8.48 -26.44 13.49
C LEU A 34 -8.67 -25.08 14.17
N GLU A 35 -9.47 -24.21 13.57
CA GLU A 35 -10.08 -23.04 14.22
C GLU A 35 -11.53 -23.40 14.59
N THR A 36 -11.93 -23.23 15.84
CA THR A 36 -13.34 -23.46 16.25
C THR A 36 -14.24 -22.29 15.84
N GLY A 37 -15.44 -22.60 15.35
CA GLY A 37 -16.36 -21.65 14.69
C GLY A 37 -17.31 -20.85 15.59
N THR A 38 -17.22 -20.94 16.92
CA THR A 38 -18.18 -20.26 17.80
C THR A 38 -17.90 -18.75 17.88
N LYS A 39 -18.90 -17.92 17.58
CA LYS A 39 -18.82 -16.43 17.50
C LYS A 39 -18.15 -15.74 18.71
N ASN A 40 -18.11 -16.38 19.88
CA ASN A 40 -17.61 -15.78 21.11
C ASN A 40 -16.35 -16.44 21.71
N GLN A 41 -15.90 -17.60 21.23
CA GLN A 41 -14.69 -18.28 21.73
C GLN A 41 -13.96 -19.02 20.61
N LYS A 42 -13.22 -18.26 19.79
CA LYS A 42 -12.31 -18.84 18.80
C LYS A 42 -11.12 -19.48 19.51
N ALA A 43 -10.87 -20.75 19.23
CA ALA A 43 -9.75 -21.51 19.75
C ALA A 43 -8.95 -22.14 18.60
N VAL A 44 -7.65 -22.36 18.84
CA VAL A 44 -6.84 -23.23 17.99
C VAL A 44 -6.81 -24.61 18.64
N VAL A 45 -7.23 -25.62 17.89
CA VAL A 45 -7.25 -27.02 18.33
C VAL A 45 -6.32 -27.83 17.46
N ARG A 46 -5.38 -28.54 18.06
CA ARG A 46 -4.58 -29.57 17.39
C ARG A 46 -5.12 -30.94 17.79
N LEU A 47 -5.49 -31.74 16.82
CA LEU A 47 -5.78 -33.17 17.01
C LEU A 47 -4.62 -33.98 16.46
N ALA A 48 -3.96 -34.77 17.31
CA ALA A 48 -2.77 -35.55 16.96
C ALA A 48 -2.97 -37.03 17.30
N ARG A 49 -3.01 -37.90 16.27
CA ARG A 49 -3.06 -39.35 16.44
C ARG A 49 -1.64 -39.91 16.51
N ILE A 50 -1.13 -40.14 17.71
CA ILE A 50 0.25 -40.56 17.93
C ILE A 50 0.33 -41.62 19.02
N GLU A 51 1.21 -42.61 18.84
CA GLU A 51 1.52 -43.70 19.77
C GLU A 51 2.89 -43.42 20.39
N TYR A 52 2.93 -42.66 21.50
CA TYR A 52 4.16 -42.35 22.22
C TYR A 52 4.27 -43.23 23.47
N ASP A 53 5.36 -44.00 23.57
CA ASP A 53 5.55 -44.96 24.68
C ASP A 53 5.96 -44.30 26.01
N TRP A 54 6.59 -43.12 25.93
CA TRP A 54 7.22 -42.42 27.05
C TRP A 54 6.90 -40.92 27.02
N MET A 55 6.84 -40.29 28.20
CA MET A 55 6.49 -38.88 28.34
C MET A 55 7.50 -37.93 27.71
N ASN A 56 8.77 -38.29 27.64
CA ASN A 56 9.79 -37.46 26.97
C ASN A 56 9.44 -37.14 25.49
N LYS A 57 8.81 -38.08 24.77
CA LYS A 57 8.34 -37.87 23.39
C LYS A 57 7.14 -36.91 23.36
N VAL A 58 6.20 -37.08 24.29
CA VAL A 58 5.02 -36.21 24.44
C VAL A 58 5.44 -34.77 24.76
N GLU A 59 6.42 -34.59 25.66
CA GLU A 59 6.96 -33.29 26.03
C GLU A 59 7.64 -32.59 24.84
N HIS A 60 8.45 -33.33 24.08
CA HIS A 60 9.10 -32.79 22.90
C HIS A 60 8.07 -32.31 21.87
N ASP A 61 7.08 -33.16 21.57
CA ASP A 61 6.00 -32.84 20.65
C ASP A 61 5.14 -31.65 21.17
N ALA A 62 4.89 -31.56 22.48
CA ALA A 62 4.16 -30.45 23.08
C ALA A 62 4.87 -29.10 22.87
N LYS A 63 6.20 -29.08 22.99
CA LYS A 63 7.02 -27.88 22.72
C LYS A 63 7.02 -27.51 21.24
N GLU A 64 7.05 -28.48 20.34
CA GLU A 64 6.90 -28.24 18.90
C GLU A 64 5.51 -27.70 18.55
N ALA A 65 4.47 -28.28 19.15
CA ALA A 65 3.10 -27.83 18.99
C ALA A 65 2.92 -26.39 19.49
N GLU A 66 3.53 -26.00 20.60
CA GLU A 66 3.52 -24.60 21.07
C GLU A 66 4.15 -23.63 20.05
N ARG A 67 5.30 -23.98 19.47
CA ARG A 67 5.95 -23.17 18.42
C ARG A 67 5.07 -23.06 17.18
N MET A 68 4.46 -24.17 16.77
CA MET A 68 3.53 -24.20 15.63
C MET A 68 2.28 -23.37 15.90
N TYR A 69 1.72 -23.46 17.11
CA TYR A 69 0.61 -22.63 17.55
C TYR A 69 0.93 -21.14 17.40
N GLN A 70 2.14 -20.67 17.74
CA GLN A 70 2.50 -19.26 17.53
C GLN A 70 2.50 -18.84 16.05
N ARG A 71 2.75 -19.77 15.12
CA ARG A 71 2.61 -19.52 13.67
C ARG A 71 1.15 -19.48 13.25
N VAL A 72 0.40 -20.52 13.60
CA VAL A 72 -1.02 -20.71 13.21
C VAL A 72 -1.93 -19.66 13.86
N LYS A 73 -1.64 -19.23 15.09
CA LYS A 73 -2.37 -18.18 15.82
C LYS A 73 -2.45 -16.88 15.02
N ARG A 74 -1.45 -16.55 14.20
CA ARG A 74 -1.46 -15.34 13.35
C ARG A 74 -2.54 -15.38 12.27
N MET A 75 -3.03 -16.57 11.92
CA MET A 75 -4.13 -16.77 10.98
C MET A 75 -5.51 -16.70 11.65
N VAL A 76 -5.57 -16.82 12.98
CA VAL A 76 -6.81 -16.86 13.77
C VAL A 76 -7.05 -15.51 14.46
N LEU A 77 -8.30 -15.04 14.41
CA LEU A 77 -8.70 -13.75 14.95
C LEU A 77 -8.94 -13.80 16.46
N GLY A 78 -8.14 -13.07 17.24
CA GLY A 78 -8.38 -12.83 18.67
C GLY A 78 -7.11 -12.40 19.41
N ARG A 79 -7.24 -11.56 20.46
CA ARG A 79 -6.10 -11.23 21.34
C ARG A 79 -5.71 -12.43 22.22
N ASN A 80 -6.71 -13.12 22.76
CA ASN A 80 -6.56 -14.33 23.58
C ASN A 80 -7.21 -15.52 22.87
N VAL A 81 -6.48 -16.13 21.93
CA VAL A 81 -6.92 -17.36 21.26
C VAL A 81 -6.40 -18.55 22.06
N PRO A 82 -7.22 -19.24 22.86
CA PRO A 82 -6.78 -20.40 23.62
C PRO A 82 -6.28 -21.52 22.70
N PHE A 83 -5.27 -22.24 23.17
CA PHE A 83 -4.69 -23.38 22.49
C PHE A 83 -5.09 -24.68 23.20
N TYR A 84 -5.65 -25.61 22.44
CA TYR A 84 -6.00 -26.94 22.90
C TYR A 84 -5.25 -27.98 22.06
N ASN A 85 -4.51 -28.87 22.72
CA ASN A 85 -3.76 -29.94 22.07
C ASN A 85 -4.27 -31.28 22.56
N VAL A 86 -4.87 -32.06 21.66
CA VAL A 86 -5.52 -33.32 21.99
C VAL A 86 -4.76 -34.46 21.33
N TYR A 87 -4.10 -35.26 22.17
CA TYR A 87 -3.45 -36.50 21.75
C TYR A 87 -4.47 -37.63 21.74
N ILE A 88 -4.45 -38.43 20.69
CA ILE A 88 -5.30 -39.62 20.54
C ILE A 88 -4.38 -40.81 20.32
N SER A 89 -4.32 -41.66 21.33
CA SER A 89 -3.44 -42.83 21.39
C SER A 89 -4.25 -44.08 21.70
N SER A 90 -3.73 -45.25 21.39
CA SER A 90 -4.36 -46.50 21.81
C SER A 90 -4.24 -46.68 23.33
N TYR A 91 -3.07 -46.34 23.89
CA TYR A 91 -2.75 -46.44 25.32
C TYR A 91 -1.99 -45.19 25.83
N PRO A 92 -2.05 -44.88 27.13
CA PRO A 92 -1.24 -43.82 27.70
C PRO A 92 0.26 -44.21 27.74
N PRO A 93 1.19 -43.23 27.74
CA PRO A 93 2.61 -43.49 27.98
C PRO A 93 2.83 -44.23 29.30
N ALA A 94 3.84 -45.10 29.34
CA ALA A 94 4.05 -46.02 30.47
C ALA A 94 4.40 -45.30 31.78
N ASP A 95 5.02 -44.13 31.70
CA ASP A 95 5.48 -43.28 32.81
C ASP A 95 4.52 -42.14 33.15
N LEU A 96 3.34 -42.09 32.51
CA LEU A 96 2.33 -41.08 32.80
C LEU A 96 1.50 -41.48 34.03
N THR A 97 1.60 -40.70 35.11
CA THR A 97 0.94 -40.98 36.40
C THR A 97 -0.27 -40.09 36.70
N GLN A 98 -0.48 -39.05 35.91
CA GLN A 98 -1.49 -38.00 36.11
C GLN A 98 -1.88 -37.37 34.77
N SER A 99 -2.90 -36.52 34.74
CA SER A 99 -3.30 -35.83 33.50
C SER A 99 -2.18 -34.93 32.96
N LEU A 100 -2.15 -34.76 31.63
CA LEU A 100 -1.13 -33.95 30.95
C LEU A 100 -1.11 -32.51 31.46
N ASN A 101 -2.27 -31.91 31.74
CA ASN A 101 -2.35 -30.53 32.27
C ASN A 101 -1.71 -30.36 33.65
N SER A 102 -1.59 -31.45 34.42
CA SER A 102 -0.97 -31.41 35.75
C SER A 102 0.54 -31.68 35.69
N TYR A 103 1.02 -32.25 34.57
CA TYR A 103 2.40 -32.73 34.42
C TYR A 103 3.42 -31.57 34.37
N PRO A 104 4.44 -31.53 35.26
CA PRO A 104 5.29 -30.34 35.43
C PRO A 104 6.02 -29.85 34.18
N ALA A 105 6.42 -30.77 33.29
CA ALA A 105 7.19 -30.46 32.09
C ALA A 105 6.34 -29.94 30.90
N MET A 106 5.00 -29.95 31.03
CA MET A 106 4.11 -29.54 29.95
C MET A 106 4.04 -28.00 29.82
N PRO A 107 3.94 -27.47 28.58
CA PRO A 107 3.79 -26.03 28.37
C PRO A 107 2.54 -25.46 29.05
N LYS A 108 2.62 -24.24 29.60
CA LYS A 108 1.48 -23.56 30.24
C LYS A 108 0.64 -22.71 29.27
N SER A 109 1.10 -22.54 28.04
CA SER A 109 0.46 -21.69 27.02
C SER A 109 -0.80 -22.29 26.39
N GLY A 110 -1.08 -23.57 26.65
CA GLY A 110 -2.24 -24.29 26.14
C GLY A 110 -2.74 -25.33 27.13
N ARG A 111 -3.86 -25.95 26.78
CA ARG A 111 -4.43 -27.09 27.49
C ARG A 111 -4.16 -28.36 26.71
N PHE A 112 -3.67 -29.38 27.38
CA PHE A 112 -3.22 -30.63 26.79
C PHE A 112 -4.09 -31.77 27.30
N TYR A 113 -4.62 -32.56 26.38
CA TYR A 113 -5.54 -33.66 26.65
C TYR A 113 -5.01 -34.94 26.02
N LEU A 114 -5.26 -36.06 26.67
CA LEU A 114 -4.95 -37.39 26.18
C LEU A 114 -6.21 -38.24 26.16
N ILE A 115 -6.67 -38.60 24.97
CA ILE A 115 -7.75 -39.57 24.77
C ILE A 115 -7.10 -40.91 24.44
N SER A 116 -7.24 -41.89 25.34
CA SER A 116 -6.71 -43.25 25.15
C SER A 116 -7.58 -44.30 25.83
N ARG A 117 -7.22 -45.59 25.73
CA ARG A 117 -7.79 -46.61 26.63
C ARG A 117 -6.96 -46.61 27.91
N ASP A 118 -7.43 -45.88 28.91
CA ASP A 118 -6.84 -45.86 30.24
C ASP A 118 -7.59 -46.84 31.16
N PRO A 119 -6.97 -47.97 31.55
CA PRO A 119 -7.60 -48.92 32.48
C PRO A 119 -7.83 -48.33 33.88
N SER A 120 -7.05 -47.33 34.27
CA SER A 120 -7.15 -46.68 35.58
C SER A 120 -8.29 -45.65 35.65
N GLY A 121 -8.71 -45.12 34.49
CA GLY A 121 -9.71 -44.05 34.35
C GLY A 121 -9.32 -42.73 35.01
N ARG A 122 -8.04 -42.52 35.34
CA ARG A 122 -7.54 -41.37 36.12
C ARG A 122 -6.65 -40.42 35.32
N ILE A 123 -6.11 -40.88 34.20
CA ILE A 123 -5.03 -40.22 33.46
C ILE A 123 -5.54 -39.66 32.13
N ALA A 124 -6.36 -40.44 31.40
CA ALA A 124 -6.90 -40.02 30.11
C ALA A 124 -8.27 -39.34 30.26
N GLU A 125 -8.46 -38.23 29.55
CA GLU A 125 -9.75 -37.54 29.47
C GLU A 125 -10.71 -38.23 28.50
N SER A 126 -12.02 -38.11 28.76
CA SER A 126 -13.05 -38.58 27.84
C SER A 126 -13.26 -37.60 26.68
N GLU A 127 -13.75 -38.10 25.54
CA GLU A 127 -14.11 -37.27 24.39
C GLU A 127 -15.13 -36.18 24.78
N GLU A 128 -16.09 -36.51 25.64
CA GLU A 128 -17.09 -35.58 26.16
C GLU A 128 -16.49 -34.45 26.99
N GLN A 129 -15.51 -34.76 27.84
CA GLN A 129 -14.82 -33.76 28.65
C GLN A 129 -14.04 -32.78 27.76
N VAL A 130 -13.31 -33.30 26.77
CA VAL A 130 -12.54 -32.47 25.82
C VAL A 130 -13.48 -31.55 25.04
N LEU A 131 -14.59 -32.07 24.53
CA LEU A 131 -15.59 -31.29 23.80
C LEU A 131 -16.25 -30.21 24.68
N LYS A 132 -16.58 -30.55 25.92
CA LYS A 132 -17.12 -29.58 26.90
C LYS A 132 -16.11 -28.46 27.18
N ASP A 133 -14.83 -28.77 27.36
CA ASP A 133 -13.78 -27.79 27.62
C ASP A 133 -13.48 -26.89 26.40
N LEU A 134 -13.75 -27.40 25.20
CA LEU A 134 -13.73 -26.65 23.95
C LEU A 134 -14.97 -25.76 23.76
N GLY A 135 -15.98 -25.88 24.64
CA GLY A 135 -17.21 -25.11 24.57
C GLY A 135 -18.14 -25.52 23.42
N THR A 136 -18.07 -26.77 22.97
CA THR A 136 -18.93 -27.28 21.90
C THR A 136 -20.38 -27.38 22.37
N ARG A 137 -21.33 -27.21 21.44
CA ARG A 137 -22.78 -27.23 21.74
C ARG A 137 -23.37 -28.63 21.78
N PHE A 138 -22.70 -29.58 21.13
CA PHE A 138 -23.19 -30.94 20.97
C PHE A 138 -22.54 -31.92 21.95
N THR A 139 -23.36 -32.87 22.44
CA THR A 139 -22.91 -33.97 23.30
C THR A 139 -22.53 -35.18 22.44
N TRP A 140 -21.37 -35.76 22.72
CA TRP A 140 -20.89 -36.95 22.01
C TRP A 140 -21.93 -38.07 22.10
N SER A 141 -22.57 -38.42 20.98
CA SER A 141 -23.46 -39.56 20.94
C SER A 141 -22.60 -40.82 20.75
N PRO A 142 -22.76 -41.85 21.61
CA PRO A 142 -22.41 -43.20 21.20
C PRO A 142 -23.30 -43.48 19.99
N ALA A 143 -22.72 -43.48 18.79
CA ALA A 143 -23.55 -43.53 17.60
C ALA A 143 -24.25 -44.90 17.54
N LEU A 144 -25.26 -45.01 16.68
CA LEU A 144 -25.87 -46.26 16.22
C LEU A 144 -24.80 -47.07 15.45
N GLU A 145 -23.72 -47.44 16.15
CA GLU A 145 -22.50 -48.06 15.65
C GLU A 145 -22.62 -49.58 15.59
N ASP A 146 -23.74 -50.14 16.03
CA ASP A 146 -23.95 -51.59 16.18
C ASP A 146 -24.04 -52.33 14.83
N GLU A 147 -24.20 -51.62 13.71
CA GLU A 147 -24.44 -52.21 12.38
C GLU A 147 -23.19 -52.21 11.45
N TYR A 148 -22.13 -51.45 11.76
CA TYR A 148 -20.95 -51.29 10.88
C TYR A 148 -19.61 -51.33 11.62
N SER A 149 -18.53 -51.72 10.93
CA SER A 149 -17.20 -51.75 11.53
C SER A 149 -16.67 -50.34 11.85
N HIS A 150 -15.79 -50.23 12.85
CA HIS A 150 -15.13 -48.96 13.18
C HIS A 150 -14.34 -48.36 11.99
N GLU A 151 -13.86 -49.20 11.08
CA GLU A 151 -13.14 -48.79 9.87
C GLU A 151 -14.08 -48.12 8.85
N ASP A 152 -15.29 -48.66 8.65
CA ASP A 152 -16.31 -48.10 7.77
C ASP A 152 -16.72 -46.69 8.20
N TRP A 153 -16.99 -46.51 9.50
CA TRP A 153 -17.29 -45.21 10.08
C TRP A 153 -16.11 -44.23 9.93
N GLY A 154 -14.88 -44.69 10.12
CA GLY A 154 -13.68 -43.88 9.92
C GLY A 154 -13.55 -43.36 8.47
N ARG A 155 -13.92 -44.19 7.48
CA ARG A 155 -13.99 -43.78 6.07
C ARG A 155 -15.09 -42.75 5.83
N TYR A 156 -16.28 -42.99 6.37
CA TYR A 156 -17.42 -42.07 6.25
C TYR A 156 -17.09 -40.67 6.80
N TYR A 157 -16.61 -40.59 8.04
CA TYR A 157 -16.23 -39.32 8.67
C TYR A 157 -15.19 -38.55 7.87
N ARG A 158 -14.18 -39.25 7.33
CA ARG A 158 -13.16 -38.63 6.48
C ARG A 158 -13.74 -38.07 5.19
N ALA A 159 -14.65 -38.80 4.54
CA ALA A 159 -15.28 -38.37 3.29
C ALA A 159 -16.09 -37.08 3.49
N GLU A 160 -16.93 -37.04 4.53
CA GLU A 160 -17.75 -35.88 4.90
C GLU A 160 -16.90 -34.63 5.21
N VAL A 161 -15.85 -34.80 6.02
CA VAL A 161 -14.91 -33.71 6.35
C VAL A 161 -14.23 -33.18 5.10
N LYS A 162 -13.79 -34.08 4.21
CA LYS A 162 -13.15 -33.70 2.95
C LYS A 162 -14.11 -32.91 2.06
N GLU A 163 -15.34 -33.38 1.89
CA GLU A 163 -16.35 -32.69 1.08
C GLU A 163 -16.67 -31.29 1.63
N ARG A 164 -16.84 -31.16 2.96
CA ARG A 164 -17.06 -29.87 3.61
C ARG A 164 -15.89 -28.90 3.35
N GLN A 165 -14.65 -29.38 3.47
CA GLN A 165 -13.47 -28.57 3.22
C GLN A 165 -13.37 -28.13 1.75
N GLU A 166 -13.57 -29.04 0.80
CA GLU A 166 -13.58 -28.71 -0.63
C GLU A 166 -14.64 -27.66 -0.98
N LYS A 167 -15.81 -27.72 -0.33
CA LYS A 167 -16.87 -26.72 -0.49
C LYS A 167 -16.44 -25.35 0.03
N LEU A 168 -15.87 -25.28 1.23
CA LEU A 168 -15.36 -24.02 1.81
C LEU A 168 -14.23 -23.41 0.97
N GLU A 169 -13.34 -24.23 0.43
CA GLU A 169 -12.28 -23.79 -0.48
C GLU A 169 -12.83 -23.26 -1.80
N LYS A 170 -13.84 -23.91 -2.38
CA LYS A 170 -14.54 -23.42 -3.57
C LYS A 170 -15.23 -22.07 -3.29
N GLU A 171 -15.87 -21.92 -2.14
CA GLU A 171 -16.50 -20.67 -1.71
C GLU A 171 -15.48 -19.54 -1.59
N ASP A 172 -14.40 -19.74 -0.83
CA ASP A 172 -13.30 -18.78 -0.71
C ASP A 172 -12.71 -18.40 -2.08
N ARG A 173 -12.43 -19.42 -2.91
CA ARG A 173 -11.87 -19.21 -4.25
C ARG A 173 -12.81 -18.41 -5.15
N SER A 174 -14.11 -18.63 -5.04
CA SER A 174 -15.11 -17.88 -5.81
C SER A 174 -15.17 -16.39 -5.44
N LEU A 175 -14.84 -16.05 -4.18
CA LEU A 175 -14.73 -14.66 -3.71
C LEU A 175 -13.44 -13.99 -4.21
N LEU A 176 -12.34 -14.75 -4.26
CA LEU A 176 -11.03 -14.23 -4.66
C LEU A 176 -10.82 -14.18 -6.19
N LEU A 177 -11.46 -15.08 -6.92
CA LEU A 177 -11.30 -15.30 -8.36
C LEU A 177 -12.65 -15.28 -9.07
N PHE A 178 -13.39 -14.18 -8.94
CA PHE A 178 -14.68 -13.99 -9.58
C PHE A 178 -14.57 -13.86 -11.11
N THR A 179 -13.55 -13.15 -11.62
CA THR A 179 -13.29 -13.01 -13.07
C THR A 179 -11.80 -13.08 -13.38
N LYS A 180 -11.45 -13.20 -14.67
CA LYS A 180 -10.08 -12.95 -15.16
C LYS A 180 -9.86 -11.44 -15.33
N PRO A 181 -8.69 -10.91 -14.95
CA PRO A 181 -8.41 -9.50 -15.13
C PRO A 181 -8.23 -9.19 -16.62
N ARG A 182 -8.87 -8.15 -17.12
CA ARG A 182 -8.81 -7.71 -18.52
C ARG A 182 -8.54 -6.22 -18.61
N ILE A 183 -9.29 -5.41 -17.86
CA ILE A 183 -9.19 -3.95 -17.98
C ILE A 183 -7.88 -3.42 -17.40
N VAL A 184 -7.27 -4.12 -16.42
CA VAL A 184 -5.93 -3.78 -15.93
C VAL A 184 -4.90 -3.75 -17.06
N TYR A 185 -4.95 -4.70 -18.00
CA TYR A 185 -4.04 -4.71 -19.15
C TYR A 185 -4.30 -3.54 -20.12
N VAL A 186 -5.57 -3.17 -20.29
CA VAL A 186 -5.94 -2.02 -21.13
C VAL A 186 -5.43 -0.71 -20.51
N ILE A 187 -5.57 -0.54 -19.19
CA ILE A 187 -5.05 0.63 -18.47
C ILE A 187 -3.52 0.66 -18.54
N LEU A 188 -2.84 -0.47 -18.33
CA LEU A 188 -1.39 -0.56 -18.47
C LEU A 188 -0.93 -0.21 -19.88
N ALA A 189 -1.60 -0.72 -20.91
CA ALA A 189 -1.28 -0.38 -22.29
C ALA A 189 -1.47 1.11 -22.57
N ALA A 190 -2.54 1.73 -22.04
CA ALA A 190 -2.77 3.17 -22.14
C ALA A 190 -1.65 3.98 -21.45
N ILE A 191 -1.29 3.63 -20.21
CA ILE A 191 -0.20 4.27 -19.46
C ILE A 191 1.12 4.21 -20.24
N VAL A 192 1.50 3.02 -20.73
CA VAL A 192 2.75 2.84 -21.48
C VAL A 192 2.70 3.61 -22.80
N SER A 193 1.57 3.62 -23.49
CA SER A 193 1.41 4.35 -24.76
C SER A 193 1.57 5.86 -24.56
N VAL A 194 0.94 6.41 -23.51
CA VAL A 194 1.07 7.84 -23.16
C VAL A 194 2.50 8.17 -22.76
N PHE A 195 3.17 7.31 -21.99
CA PHE A 195 4.57 7.51 -21.62
C PHE A 195 5.50 7.54 -22.84
N VAL A 196 5.34 6.59 -23.76
CA VAL A 196 6.13 6.54 -25.01
C VAL A 196 5.87 7.78 -25.86
N TRP A 197 4.61 8.23 -25.95
CA TRP A 197 4.28 9.46 -26.68
C TRP A 197 4.95 10.68 -26.06
N MET A 198 4.90 10.80 -24.72
CA MET A 198 5.52 11.90 -23.99
C MET A 198 7.05 11.95 -24.21
N GLU A 199 7.75 10.82 -24.10
CA GLU A 199 9.19 10.69 -24.34
C GLU A 199 9.62 11.01 -25.78
N GLN A 200 8.71 10.88 -26.75
CA GLN A 200 9.00 11.23 -28.15
C GLN A 200 8.84 12.73 -28.43
N THR A 201 7.98 13.40 -27.68
CA THR A 201 7.68 14.84 -27.84
C THR A 201 8.52 15.73 -26.93
N GLY A 202 8.94 15.20 -25.79
CA GLY A 202 9.70 15.88 -24.74
C GLY A 202 10.22 14.85 -23.75
N GLU A 203 10.62 15.28 -22.56
CA GLU A 203 11.13 14.37 -21.53
C GLU A 203 10.09 14.15 -20.42
N SER A 204 9.89 12.91 -19.98
CA SER A 204 8.97 12.62 -18.86
C SER A 204 9.40 13.22 -17.52
N THR A 205 10.64 13.68 -17.41
CA THR A 205 11.21 14.36 -16.26
C THR A 205 11.09 15.88 -16.34
N ASN A 206 10.71 16.42 -17.50
CA ASN A 206 10.55 17.85 -17.73
C ASN A 206 9.13 18.31 -17.32
N LEU A 207 9.06 19.36 -16.51
CA LEU A 207 7.84 19.85 -15.88
C LEU A 207 6.88 20.45 -16.91
N VAL A 208 7.41 21.24 -17.86
CA VAL A 208 6.62 21.84 -18.94
C VAL A 208 5.94 20.73 -19.76
N THR A 209 6.70 19.70 -20.13
CA THR A 209 6.17 18.53 -20.88
C THR A 209 5.05 17.85 -20.11
N LEU A 210 5.24 17.59 -18.81
CA LEU A 210 4.23 16.98 -17.95
C LEU A 210 2.95 17.82 -17.91
N ILE A 211 3.06 19.14 -17.73
CA ILE A 211 1.91 20.06 -17.71
C ILE A 211 1.21 20.08 -19.07
N GLU A 212 1.94 20.16 -20.18
CA GLU A 212 1.36 20.13 -21.53
C GLU A 212 0.57 18.83 -21.79
N PHE A 213 1.06 17.69 -21.28
CA PHE A 213 0.40 16.40 -21.40
C PHE A 213 -0.76 16.16 -20.43
N GLY A 214 -1.01 17.07 -19.49
CA GLY A 214 -2.15 16.99 -18.58
C GLY A 214 -1.83 16.58 -17.14
N ALA A 215 -0.60 16.77 -16.68
CA ALA A 215 -0.29 16.59 -15.26
C ALA A 215 -1.18 17.51 -14.41
N LYS A 216 -1.42 17.10 -13.16
CA LYS A 216 -2.11 17.92 -12.18
C LYS A 216 -1.24 19.14 -11.94
N TYR A 217 -1.78 20.32 -12.22
CA TYR A 217 -1.15 21.62 -12.01
C TYR A 217 -2.22 22.58 -11.47
N ASN A 218 -1.98 23.17 -10.29
CA ASN A 218 -3.01 23.92 -9.57
C ASN A 218 -3.48 25.18 -10.31
N PRO A 219 -2.59 26.04 -10.85
CA PRO A 219 -3.02 27.21 -11.61
C PRO A 219 -3.95 26.86 -12.77
N ALA A 220 -3.58 25.87 -13.60
CA ALA A 220 -4.43 25.46 -14.72
C ALA A 220 -5.77 24.85 -14.27
N LEU A 221 -5.81 24.15 -13.12
CA LEU A 221 -7.07 23.67 -12.55
C LEU A 221 -7.98 24.84 -12.16
N LEU A 222 -7.44 25.89 -11.54
CA LEU A 222 -8.18 27.10 -11.16
C LEU A 222 -8.71 27.86 -12.39
N GLU A 223 -7.98 27.81 -13.50
CA GLU A 223 -8.40 28.34 -14.81
C GLU A 223 -9.47 27.48 -15.51
N GLY A 224 -9.82 26.32 -14.95
CA GLY A 224 -10.91 25.47 -15.42
C GLY A 224 -10.48 24.19 -16.14
N GLU A 225 -9.20 23.85 -16.15
CA GLU A 225 -8.68 22.62 -16.78
C GLU A 225 -8.90 21.36 -15.93
N TRP A 226 -10.14 21.16 -15.45
CA TRP A 226 -10.54 20.08 -14.54
C TRP A 226 -10.26 18.66 -15.05
N TRP A 227 -10.10 18.51 -16.36
CA TRP A 227 -9.74 17.26 -17.01
C TRP A 227 -8.37 16.73 -16.52
N ARG A 228 -7.49 17.61 -16.02
CA ARG A 228 -6.19 17.26 -15.38
C ARG A 228 -6.32 16.35 -14.17
N LEU A 229 -7.47 16.40 -13.46
CA LEU A 229 -7.74 15.47 -12.36
C LEU A 229 -7.83 14.02 -12.81
N PHE A 230 -8.16 13.80 -14.09
CA PHE A 230 -8.28 12.48 -14.70
C PHE A 230 -7.03 12.11 -15.51
N THR A 231 -6.54 13.02 -16.36
CA THR A 231 -5.42 12.71 -17.28
C THR A 231 -4.10 12.46 -16.58
N SER A 232 -3.83 13.15 -15.46
CA SER A 232 -2.66 12.93 -14.60
C SER A 232 -2.48 11.49 -14.13
N MET A 233 -3.57 10.69 -14.07
CA MET A 233 -3.52 9.27 -13.70
C MET A 233 -2.76 8.39 -14.70
N PHE A 234 -2.54 8.88 -15.93
CA PHE A 234 -1.91 8.12 -17.01
C PHE A 234 -0.46 8.54 -17.29
N LEU A 235 -0.02 9.67 -16.73
CA LEU A 235 1.32 10.23 -16.89
C LEU A 235 2.27 9.68 -15.83
N HIS A 236 3.56 9.60 -16.13
CA HIS A 236 4.58 9.08 -15.21
C HIS A 236 5.89 9.84 -15.35
N ILE A 237 6.48 10.21 -14.22
CA ILE A 237 7.75 10.96 -14.16
C ILE A 237 8.92 9.96 -14.19
N GLY A 238 9.56 9.82 -15.35
CA GLY A 238 10.68 8.90 -15.54
C GLY A 238 10.32 7.41 -15.58
N VAL A 239 11.26 6.61 -16.11
CA VAL A 239 11.07 5.17 -16.34
C VAL A 239 10.88 4.38 -15.04
N PHE A 240 11.60 4.71 -13.97
CA PHE A 240 11.50 3.99 -12.71
C PHE A 240 10.09 4.09 -12.11
N HIS A 241 9.50 5.29 -12.11
CA HIS A 241 8.15 5.52 -11.60
C HIS A 241 7.11 4.77 -12.42
N LEU A 242 7.24 4.78 -13.75
CA LEU A 242 6.40 4.00 -14.67
C LEU A 242 6.44 2.50 -14.34
N VAL A 243 7.64 1.92 -14.20
CA VAL A 243 7.81 0.49 -13.95
C VAL A 243 7.19 0.10 -12.60
N MET A 244 7.46 0.85 -11.55
CA MET A 244 6.96 0.54 -10.20
C MET A 244 5.42 0.64 -10.13
N ASN A 245 4.82 1.68 -10.71
CA ASN A 245 3.35 1.78 -10.77
C ASN A 245 2.74 0.71 -11.67
N SER A 246 3.36 0.38 -12.80
CA SER A 246 2.87 -0.66 -13.70
C SER A 246 2.87 -2.04 -13.02
N LEU A 247 3.94 -2.34 -12.28
CA LEU A 247 4.05 -3.57 -11.49
C LEU A 247 2.99 -3.63 -10.39
N ALA A 248 2.80 -2.53 -9.66
CA ALA A 248 1.80 -2.44 -8.60
C ALA A 248 0.37 -2.57 -9.16
N LEU A 249 0.06 -1.89 -10.28
CA LEU A 249 -1.22 -1.99 -10.96
C LEU A 249 -1.49 -3.41 -11.46
N PHE A 250 -0.48 -4.08 -12.04
CA PHE A 250 -0.60 -5.45 -12.50
C PHE A 250 -0.96 -6.42 -11.36
N TYR A 251 -0.23 -6.38 -10.24
CA TYR A 251 -0.47 -7.31 -9.13
C TYR A 251 -1.69 -6.95 -8.29
N ILE A 252 -1.76 -5.70 -7.80
CA ILE A 252 -2.77 -5.25 -6.85
C ILE A 252 -4.06 -4.91 -7.58
N GLY A 253 -3.98 -4.12 -8.66
CA GLY A 253 -5.15 -3.84 -9.49
C GLY A 253 -5.72 -5.13 -10.10
N GLY A 254 -4.86 -6.03 -10.57
CA GLY A 254 -5.26 -7.37 -11.02
C GLY A 254 -5.97 -8.18 -9.94
N ALA A 255 -5.53 -8.12 -8.68
CA ALA A 255 -6.20 -8.79 -7.56
C ALA A 255 -7.60 -8.21 -7.32
N VAL A 256 -7.73 -6.88 -7.29
CA VAL A 256 -9.02 -6.21 -7.10
C VAL A 256 -9.96 -6.50 -8.28
N GLU A 257 -9.50 -6.48 -9.53
CA GLU A 257 -10.32 -6.84 -10.68
C GLU A 257 -10.83 -8.29 -10.59
N ARG A 258 -9.95 -9.23 -10.20
CA ARG A 258 -10.35 -10.63 -9.99
C ARG A 258 -11.42 -10.79 -8.92
N MET A 259 -11.37 -10.00 -7.84
CA MET A 259 -12.30 -10.08 -6.71
C MET A 259 -13.64 -9.35 -6.98
N TYR A 260 -13.58 -8.13 -7.52
CA TYR A 260 -14.75 -7.26 -7.68
C TYR A 260 -15.42 -7.40 -9.05
N GLY A 261 -14.71 -7.90 -10.05
CA GLY A 261 -15.14 -7.90 -11.44
C GLY A 261 -14.77 -6.60 -12.17
N THR A 262 -14.68 -6.69 -13.50
CA THR A 262 -14.17 -5.63 -14.38
C THR A 262 -14.85 -4.27 -14.20
N LEU A 263 -16.19 -4.21 -14.24
CA LEU A 263 -16.91 -2.93 -14.12
C LEU A 263 -16.74 -2.27 -12.74
N ARG A 264 -16.78 -3.07 -11.67
CA ARG A 264 -16.64 -2.55 -10.31
C ARG A 264 -15.21 -2.08 -10.02
N PHE A 265 -14.23 -2.83 -10.52
CA PHE A 265 -12.84 -2.41 -10.46
C PHE A 265 -12.62 -1.10 -11.20
N LEU A 266 -13.22 -0.91 -12.38
CA LEU A 266 -13.11 0.35 -13.11
C LEU A 266 -13.67 1.53 -12.30
N ILE A 267 -14.84 1.36 -11.66
CA ILE A 267 -15.42 2.38 -10.77
C ILE A 267 -14.46 2.68 -9.60
N ILE A 268 -13.96 1.63 -8.93
CA ILE A 268 -13.01 1.78 -7.82
C ILE A 268 -11.75 2.53 -8.26
N TYR A 269 -11.15 2.13 -9.38
CA TYR A 269 -9.91 2.69 -9.91
C TYR A 269 -10.08 4.16 -10.29
N LEU A 270 -11.14 4.51 -11.01
CA LEU A 270 -11.41 5.87 -11.45
C LEU A 270 -11.79 6.79 -10.28
N THR A 271 -12.68 6.35 -9.38
CA THR A 271 -13.06 7.14 -8.21
C THR A 271 -11.84 7.37 -7.30
N ALA A 272 -11.00 6.36 -7.09
CA ALA A 272 -9.78 6.52 -6.32
C ALA A 272 -8.78 7.48 -6.98
N GLY A 273 -8.56 7.36 -8.29
CA GLY A 273 -7.68 8.27 -9.02
C GLY A 273 -8.14 9.72 -8.90
N ILE A 274 -9.44 9.99 -9.12
CA ILE A 274 -10.02 11.33 -8.99
C ILE A 274 -9.90 11.85 -7.55
N PHE A 275 -10.19 11.04 -6.54
CA PHE A 275 -10.01 11.43 -5.15
C PHE A 275 -8.55 11.68 -4.78
N GLY A 276 -7.63 10.91 -5.37
CA GLY A 276 -6.19 11.15 -5.26
C GLY A 276 -5.83 12.52 -5.84
N SER A 277 -6.20 12.79 -7.09
CA SER A 277 -5.93 14.06 -7.75
C SER A 277 -6.59 15.25 -7.04
N LEU A 278 -7.81 15.08 -6.52
CA LEU A 278 -8.49 16.11 -5.73
C LEU A 278 -7.75 16.37 -4.40
N ALA A 279 -7.40 15.33 -3.64
CA ALA A 279 -6.65 15.51 -2.41
C ALA A 279 -5.26 16.11 -2.66
N SER A 280 -4.61 15.75 -3.77
CA SER A 280 -3.37 16.38 -4.23
C SER A 280 -3.58 17.86 -4.54
N PHE A 281 -4.64 18.22 -5.29
CA PHE A 281 -5.01 19.62 -5.54
C PHE A 281 -5.23 20.41 -4.25
N THR A 282 -5.92 19.79 -3.29
CA THR A 282 -6.26 20.43 -2.01
C THR A 282 -5.06 20.60 -1.07
N PHE A 283 -4.15 19.63 -1.00
CA PHE A 283 -3.14 19.57 0.06
C PHE A 283 -1.70 19.74 -0.44
N ASN A 284 -1.44 19.72 -1.76
CA ASN A 284 -0.11 19.80 -2.35
C ASN A 284 -0.04 20.84 -3.49
N GLU A 285 1.03 21.63 -3.51
CA GLU A 285 1.30 22.63 -4.56
C GLU A 285 2.01 22.04 -5.79
N GLN A 286 2.81 21.00 -5.57
CA GLN A 286 3.65 20.40 -6.62
C GLN A 286 2.82 19.83 -7.77
N VAL A 287 3.44 19.83 -8.96
CA VAL A 287 2.92 19.12 -10.13
C VAL A 287 2.92 17.63 -9.85
N SER A 288 1.81 16.96 -10.16
CA SER A 288 1.64 15.54 -9.87
C SER A 288 1.18 14.76 -11.11
N ALA A 289 1.81 13.61 -11.30
CA ALA A 289 1.55 12.68 -12.38
C ALA A 289 1.77 11.25 -11.88
N GLY A 290 0.84 10.34 -12.16
CA GLY A 290 0.97 8.94 -11.79
C GLY A 290 -0.34 8.23 -11.56
N ALA A 291 -0.36 6.93 -11.85
CA ALA A 291 -1.46 6.04 -11.48
C ALA A 291 -1.52 5.75 -9.96
N SER A 292 -0.56 6.24 -9.17
CA SER A 292 -0.34 5.85 -7.77
C SER A 292 -1.55 6.10 -6.87
N GLY A 293 -2.28 7.22 -7.03
CA GLY A 293 -3.52 7.47 -6.29
C GLY A 293 -4.58 6.37 -6.54
N ALA A 294 -4.76 5.94 -7.79
CA ALA A 294 -5.68 4.86 -8.13
C ALA A 294 -5.20 3.49 -7.62
N ILE A 295 -3.89 3.25 -7.60
CA ILE A 295 -3.27 2.05 -7.02
C ILE A 295 -3.48 2.00 -5.50
N PHE A 296 -3.31 3.12 -4.80
CA PHE A 296 -3.69 3.24 -3.39
C PHE A 296 -5.19 3.00 -3.17
N GLY A 297 -6.04 3.39 -4.12
CA GLY A 297 -7.43 2.97 -4.16
C GLY A 297 -7.64 1.46 -4.20
N CYS A 298 -6.79 0.73 -4.91
CA CYS A 298 -6.83 -0.72 -4.92
C CYS A 298 -6.46 -1.30 -3.54
N PHE A 299 -5.52 -0.70 -2.81
CA PHE A 299 -5.31 -1.02 -1.39
C PHE A 299 -6.55 -0.73 -0.55
N GLY A 300 -7.21 0.40 -0.77
CA GLY A 300 -8.45 0.78 -0.10
C GLY A 300 -9.56 -0.26 -0.32
N ALA A 301 -9.67 -0.80 -1.54
CA ALA A 301 -10.58 -1.89 -1.86
C ALA A 301 -10.24 -3.18 -1.11
N LEU A 302 -8.97 -3.55 -1.05
CA LEU A 302 -8.52 -4.72 -0.28
C LEU A 302 -8.76 -4.56 1.23
N LEU A 303 -8.62 -3.34 1.77
CA LEU A 303 -8.97 -3.04 3.16
C LEU A 303 -10.48 -3.13 3.41
N TYR A 304 -11.31 -2.65 2.48
CA TYR A 304 -12.76 -2.86 2.55
C TYR A 304 -13.12 -4.34 2.54
N PHE A 305 -12.49 -5.13 1.65
CA PHE A 305 -12.61 -6.58 1.68
C PHE A 305 -12.20 -7.17 3.04
N GLY A 306 -11.10 -6.68 3.62
CA GLY A 306 -10.66 -7.04 4.97
C GLY A 306 -11.63 -6.64 6.09
N LEU A 307 -12.49 -5.65 5.88
CA LEU A 307 -13.56 -5.29 6.81
C LEU A 307 -14.71 -6.31 6.75
N ILE A 308 -15.17 -6.68 5.55
CA ILE A 308 -16.34 -7.56 5.36
C ILE A 308 -16.00 -9.06 5.41
N HIS A 309 -14.78 -9.45 5.03
CA HIS A 309 -14.28 -10.83 4.99
C HIS A 309 -12.95 -10.97 5.77
N ARG A 310 -12.93 -10.45 6.99
CA ARG A 310 -11.73 -10.32 7.84
C ARG A 310 -10.89 -11.59 7.96
N ALA A 311 -11.50 -12.73 8.23
CA ALA A 311 -10.76 -14.01 8.40
C ALA A 311 -10.07 -14.45 7.10
N LEU A 312 -10.80 -14.37 5.98
CA LEU A 312 -10.26 -14.73 4.67
C LEU A 312 -9.13 -13.79 4.25
N PHE A 313 -9.27 -12.49 4.52
CA PHE A 313 -8.23 -11.49 4.25
C PHE A 313 -6.91 -11.83 4.97
N PHE A 314 -6.92 -11.99 6.29
CA PHE A 314 -5.68 -12.24 7.05
C PHE A 314 -5.03 -13.59 6.74
N ARG A 315 -5.82 -14.61 6.37
CA ARG A 315 -5.27 -15.91 5.95
C ARG A 315 -4.59 -15.86 4.58
N THR A 316 -5.03 -14.99 3.68
CA THR A 316 -4.59 -15.04 2.27
C THR A 316 -3.61 -13.94 1.88
N MET A 317 -3.87 -12.70 2.26
CA MET A 317 -3.11 -11.54 1.76
C MET A 317 -2.90 -10.43 2.79
N GLY A 318 -3.62 -10.45 3.92
CA GLY A 318 -3.80 -9.27 4.74
C GLY A 318 -2.53 -8.69 5.37
N LEU A 319 -1.65 -9.55 5.89
CA LEU A 319 -0.37 -9.08 6.45
C LEU A 319 0.54 -8.49 5.37
N ASN A 320 0.59 -9.11 4.19
CA ASN A 320 1.40 -8.62 3.07
C ASN A 320 0.87 -7.28 2.56
N VAL A 321 -0.45 -7.15 2.41
CA VAL A 321 -1.13 -5.91 2.00
C VAL A 321 -0.84 -4.79 3.00
N LEU A 322 -1.00 -5.04 4.30
CA LEU A 322 -0.74 -4.05 5.35
C LEU A 322 0.74 -3.64 5.42
N PHE A 323 1.65 -4.60 5.26
CA PHE A 323 3.09 -4.35 5.25
C PHE A 323 3.51 -3.47 4.06
N ILE A 324 3.10 -3.84 2.84
CA ILE A 324 3.42 -3.07 1.63
C ILE A 324 2.79 -1.67 1.70
N LEU A 325 1.54 -1.57 2.16
CA LEU A 325 0.89 -0.28 2.36
C LEU A 325 1.65 0.58 3.37
N GLY A 326 2.08 0.00 4.49
CA GLY A 326 2.86 0.69 5.52
C GLY A 326 4.19 1.23 4.98
N ILE A 327 4.93 0.43 4.21
CA ILE A 327 6.17 0.87 3.57
C ILE A 327 5.92 2.01 2.59
N ASN A 328 4.93 1.89 1.72
CA ASN A 328 4.66 2.91 0.71
C ASN A 328 4.24 4.25 1.35
N LEU A 329 3.45 4.22 2.43
CA LEU A 329 3.09 5.44 3.17
C LEU A 329 4.32 6.06 3.84
N VAL A 330 5.13 5.26 4.56
CA VAL A 330 6.35 5.77 5.21
C VAL A 330 7.31 6.36 4.18
N PHE A 331 7.53 5.65 3.07
CA PHE A 331 8.38 6.13 1.97
C PHE A 331 7.86 7.44 1.39
N GLY A 332 6.54 7.59 1.22
CA GLY A 332 5.94 8.83 0.74
C GLY A 332 6.16 10.02 1.66
N PHE A 333 6.16 9.84 2.98
CA PHE A 333 6.49 10.91 3.92
C PHE A 333 7.99 11.24 3.99
N VAL A 334 8.86 10.32 3.58
CA VAL A 334 10.32 10.51 3.61
C VAL A 334 10.83 11.18 2.34
N VAL A 335 10.21 10.94 1.19
CA VAL A 335 10.65 11.46 -0.11
C VAL A 335 9.81 12.69 -0.50
N PRO A 336 10.37 13.92 -0.50
CA PRO A 336 9.62 15.16 -0.74
C PRO A 336 8.91 15.27 -2.09
N ALA A 337 9.36 14.49 -3.09
CA ALA A 337 8.76 14.42 -4.43
C ALA A 337 7.53 13.49 -4.50
N VAL A 338 7.15 12.82 -3.40
CA VAL A 338 6.01 11.89 -3.37
C VAL A 338 4.74 12.59 -2.91
N ASP A 339 3.69 12.44 -3.72
CA ASP A 339 2.39 13.03 -3.48
C ASP A 339 1.56 12.24 -2.44
N ASN A 340 1.79 12.52 -1.16
CA ASN A 340 1.05 11.89 -0.06
C ASN A 340 -0.46 12.22 -0.08
N GLY A 341 -0.82 13.39 -0.60
CA GLY A 341 -2.22 13.80 -0.76
C GLY A 341 -2.93 12.85 -1.72
N ALA A 342 -2.31 12.56 -2.88
CA ALA A 342 -2.82 11.58 -3.83
C ALA A 342 -2.95 10.18 -3.25
N HIS A 343 -1.98 9.73 -2.46
CA HIS A 343 -2.00 8.39 -1.87
C HIS A 343 -3.11 8.23 -0.83
N ILE A 344 -3.25 9.18 0.09
CA ILE A 344 -4.27 9.15 1.14
C ILE A 344 -5.67 9.35 0.54
N GLY A 345 -5.81 10.32 -0.37
CA GLY A 345 -7.07 10.57 -1.10
C GLY A 345 -7.50 9.34 -1.89
N GLY A 346 -6.55 8.74 -2.63
CA GLY A 346 -6.78 7.51 -3.39
C GLY A 346 -7.21 6.33 -2.51
N LEU A 347 -6.50 6.10 -1.40
CA LEU A 347 -6.82 5.04 -0.43
C LEU A 347 -8.25 5.18 0.11
N ALA A 348 -8.64 6.39 0.52
CA ALA A 348 -9.98 6.68 1.02
C ALA A 348 -11.04 6.55 -0.09
N GLY A 349 -10.78 7.11 -1.28
CA GLY A 349 -11.67 7.06 -2.43
C GLY A 349 -11.95 5.62 -2.87
N GLY A 350 -10.92 4.77 -2.95
CA GLY A 350 -11.07 3.35 -3.30
C GLY A 350 -11.81 2.54 -2.24
N PHE A 351 -11.59 2.83 -0.95
CA PHE A 351 -12.35 2.21 0.14
C PHE A 351 -13.84 2.56 0.08
N LEU A 352 -14.17 3.85 -0.11
CA LEU A 352 -15.55 4.33 -0.23
C LEU A 352 -16.24 3.79 -1.50
N ALA A 353 -15.54 3.82 -2.64
CA ALA A 353 -16.05 3.24 -3.88
C ALA A 353 -16.32 1.74 -3.74
N SER A 354 -15.46 1.02 -3.00
CA SER A 354 -15.67 -0.40 -2.69
C SER A 354 -16.88 -0.64 -1.80
N ALA A 355 -17.13 0.25 -0.83
CA ALA A 355 -18.34 0.22 -0.01
C ALA A 355 -19.62 0.48 -0.82
N LEU A 356 -19.54 1.35 -1.83
CA LEU A 356 -20.63 1.60 -2.77
C LEU A 356 -20.90 0.39 -3.68
N VAL A 357 -19.89 -0.14 -4.38
CA VAL A 357 -20.10 -1.17 -5.42
C VAL A 357 -20.24 -2.59 -4.86
N HIS A 358 -19.62 -2.84 -3.70
CA HIS A 358 -19.55 -4.12 -2.99
C HIS A 358 -18.99 -5.29 -3.85
N LEU A 359 -18.77 -6.44 -3.22
CA LEU A 359 -18.46 -7.67 -3.97
C LEU A 359 -19.67 -8.17 -4.79
N PRO A 360 -19.44 -8.85 -5.93
CA PRO A 360 -20.50 -9.44 -6.74
C PRO A 360 -21.43 -10.33 -5.90
N LYS A 361 -22.75 -10.15 -6.06
CA LYS A 361 -23.80 -10.91 -5.33
C LYS A 361 -23.85 -10.72 -3.80
N HIS A 362 -23.03 -9.84 -3.22
CA HIS A 362 -22.99 -9.62 -1.76
C HIS A 362 -23.50 -8.24 -1.32
N GLY A 363 -23.81 -7.34 -2.27
CA GLY A 363 -24.28 -5.99 -1.96
C GLY A 363 -25.68 -5.94 -1.34
N ARG A 364 -25.87 -5.06 -0.36
CA ARG A 364 -27.18 -4.75 0.22
C ARG A 364 -27.54 -3.30 -0.10
N ARG A 365 -28.64 -3.07 -0.83
CA ARG A 365 -29.03 -1.70 -1.27
C ARG A 365 -29.02 -0.66 -0.15
N ARG A 366 -29.50 -1.01 1.05
CA ARG A 366 -29.54 -0.11 2.21
C ARG A 366 -28.16 0.35 2.68
N THR A 367 -27.12 -0.48 2.58
CA THR A 367 -25.76 -0.10 3.00
C THR A 367 -25.01 0.65 1.91
N GLN A 368 -25.45 0.56 0.65
CA GLN A 368 -24.79 1.19 -0.50
C GLN A 368 -25.32 2.60 -0.79
N LEU A 369 -26.62 2.83 -0.59
CA LEU A 369 -27.30 4.11 -0.88
C LEU A 369 -26.63 5.34 -0.25
N PRO A 370 -26.17 5.33 1.02
CA PRO A 370 -25.50 6.49 1.61
C PRO A 370 -24.26 6.95 0.85
N PHE A 371 -23.53 6.02 0.23
CA PHE A 371 -22.30 6.32 -0.49
C PHE A 371 -22.53 7.04 -1.83
N ILE A 372 -23.74 6.96 -2.39
CA ILE A 372 -24.12 7.71 -3.60
C ILE A 372 -24.11 9.22 -3.34
N ILE A 373 -24.43 9.64 -2.12
CA ILE A 373 -24.44 11.05 -1.71
C ILE A 373 -23.09 11.42 -1.09
N LEU A 374 -22.55 10.54 -0.23
CA LEU A 374 -21.31 10.81 0.49
C LEU A 374 -20.11 11.02 -0.44
N ILE A 375 -19.95 10.20 -1.50
CA ILE A 375 -18.78 10.29 -2.39
C ILE A 375 -18.78 11.63 -3.14
N PRO A 376 -19.85 12.03 -3.87
CA PRO A 376 -19.89 13.35 -4.50
C PRO A 376 -19.80 14.50 -3.49
N GLY A 377 -20.42 14.36 -2.30
CA GLY A 377 -20.34 15.37 -1.25
C GLY A 377 -18.91 15.60 -0.76
N LEU A 378 -18.15 14.53 -0.48
CA LEU A 378 -16.75 14.64 -0.09
C LEU A 378 -15.87 15.18 -1.22
N ALA A 379 -16.11 14.77 -2.46
CA ALA A 379 -15.39 15.31 -3.62
C ALA A 379 -15.66 16.82 -3.77
N ALA A 380 -16.91 17.26 -3.62
CA ALA A 380 -17.29 18.67 -3.65
C ALA A 380 -16.67 19.45 -2.48
N CYS A 381 -16.61 18.87 -1.27
CA CYS A 381 -15.93 19.49 -0.13
C CYS A 381 -14.43 19.65 -0.37
N LEU A 382 -13.75 18.63 -0.91
CA LEU A 382 -12.32 18.71 -1.24
C LEU A 382 -12.06 19.76 -2.32
N LEU A 383 -12.89 19.77 -3.37
CA LEU A 383 -12.80 20.76 -4.44
C LEU A 383 -13.02 22.18 -3.89
N TRP A 384 -14.11 22.38 -3.13
CA TRP A 384 -14.42 23.67 -2.51
C TRP A 384 -13.29 24.16 -1.60
N TYR A 385 -12.73 23.27 -0.77
CA TYR A 385 -11.63 23.62 0.11
C TYR A 385 -10.35 23.95 -0.69
N GLY A 386 -10.05 23.20 -1.76
CA GLY A 386 -8.92 23.51 -2.65
C GLY A 386 -9.08 24.84 -3.39
N LEU A 387 -10.31 25.22 -3.76
CA LEU A 387 -10.60 26.50 -4.42
C LEU A 387 -10.41 27.73 -3.52
N ILE A 388 -10.64 27.60 -2.22
CA ILE A 388 -10.56 28.71 -1.25
C ILE A 388 -9.16 28.85 -0.63
N ASN A 389 -8.33 27.81 -0.74
CA ASN A 389 -7.01 27.81 -0.12
C ASN A 389 -6.00 28.56 -1.01
N GLU A 390 -5.95 29.88 -0.87
CA GLU A 390 -5.07 30.78 -1.64
C GLU A 390 -3.57 30.43 -1.49
N ASP A 391 -3.15 29.96 -0.31
CA ASP A 391 -1.78 29.53 -0.03
C ASP A 391 -1.31 28.31 -0.87
N LYS A 392 -2.18 27.75 -1.73
CA LYS A 392 -1.91 26.55 -2.55
C LYS A 392 -2.06 26.79 -4.04
N GLN A 393 -2.24 28.04 -4.47
CA GLN A 393 -2.45 28.38 -5.87
C GLN A 393 -1.16 28.26 -6.71
N GLY A 394 0.00 28.57 -6.12
CA GLY A 394 1.32 28.40 -6.74
C GLY A 394 2.39 28.25 -5.67
N SER A 395 3.59 27.83 -6.08
CA SER A 395 4.75 27.75 -5.21
C SER A 395 5.88 28.45 -5.91
N ALA A 396 6.48 29.44 -5.27
CA ALA A 396 7.60 30.20 -5.83
C ALA A 396 8.68 29.29 -6.45
N MET A 397 8.92 28.12 -5.84
CA MET A 397 9.88 27.15 -6.35
C MET A 397 9.41 26.44 -7.64
N VAL A 398 8.13 26.09 -7.72
CA VAL A 398 7.54 25.48 -8.93
C VAL A 398 7.57 26.49 -10.09
N ASP A 399 7.25 27.75 -9.81
CA ASP A 399 7.24 28.81 -10.81
C ASP A 399 8.65 29.14 -11.31
N VAL A 400 9.64 29.19 -10.40
CA VAL A 400 11.07 29.30 -10.73
C VAL A 400 11.50 28.16 -11.64
N GLN A 401 11.20 26.92 -11.28
CA GLN A 401 11.57 25.75 -12.08
C GLN A 401 10.89 25.77 -13.46
N LEU A 402 9.61 26.14 -13.51
CA LEU A 402 8.84 26.22 -14.74
C LEU A 402 9.38 27.31 -15.66
N ALA A 403 9.68 28.49 -15.11
CA ALA A 403 10.25 29.61 -15.83
C ALA A 403 11.65 29.30 -16.39
N GLN A 404 12.50 28.60 -15.62
CA GLN A 404 13.80 28.11 -16.12
C GLN A 404 13.63 27.18 -17.32
N GLN A 405 12.71 26.22 -17.25
CA GLN A 405 12.46 25.30 -18.37
C GLN A 405 11.86 26.00 -19.60
N TYR A 406 11.05 27.04 -19.42
CA TYR A 406 10.60 27.87 -20.54
C TYR A 406 11.74 28.69 -21.15
N LEU A 407 12.69 29.18 -20.34
CA LEU A 407 13.88 29.86 -20.85
C LEU A 407 14.79 28.93 -21.66
N GLU A 408 14.98 27.69 -21.22
CA GLU A 408 15.71 26.66 -21.99
C GLU A 408 15.06 26.38 -23.35
N ARG A 409 13.74 26.57 -23.46
CA ARG A 409 12.97 26.48 -24.72
C ARG A 409 12.90 27.79 -25.50
N ASP A 410 13.76 28.77 -25.17
CA ASP A 410 13.81 30.10 -25.79
C ASP A 410 12.48 30.89 -25.70
N ASN A 411 11.72 30.66 -24.62
CA ASN A 411 10.44 31.34 -24.36
C ASN A 411 10.53 32.24 -23.11
N ALA A 412 11.34 33.30 -23.23
CA ALA A 412 11.57 34.28 -22.16
C ALA A 412 10.28 35.03 -21.76
N GLU A 413 9.36 35.23 -22.70
CA GLU A 413 8.08 35.91 -22.44
C GLU A 413 7.21 35.11 -21.47
N ARG A 414 7.01 33.80 -21.72
CA ARG A 414 6.21 32.95 -20.84
C ARG A 414 6.86 32.78 -19.47
N ALA A 415 8.19 32.63 -19.44
CA ALA A 415 8.95 32.55 -18.18
C ALA A 415 8.72 33.79 -17.30
N ARG A 416 8.76 35.00 -17.87
CA ARG A 416 8.43 36.23 -17.14
C ARG A 416 6.98 36.30 -16.70
N GLN A 417 6.04 35.88 -17.54
CA GLN A 417 4.63 35.94 -17.19
C GLN A 417 4.36 35.12 -15.92
N ILE A 418 4.87 33.89 -15.86
CA ILE A 418 4.74 33.00 -14.68
C ILE A 418 5.32 33.69 -13.43
N LEU A 419 6.52 34.28 -13.53
CA LEU A 419 7.20 34.91 -12.40
C LEU A 419 6.59 36.26 -11.97
N ASN A 420 5.81 36.92 -12.84
CA ASN A 420 5.18 38.22 -12.57
C ASN A 420 3.71 38.10 -12.09
N GLU A 421 3.05 36.95 -12.30
CA GLU A 421 1.65 36.73 -11.94
C GLU A 421 1.45 36.60 -10.41
N GLU A 422 2.45 36.13 -9.66
CA GLU A 422 2.45 36.17 -8.20
C GLU A 422 3.13 37.45 -7.69
N GLY A 423 2.33 38.43 -7.28
CA GLY A 423 2.83 39.65 -6.66
C GLY A 423 3.76 39.37 -5.46
N ASN A 424 5.05 39.60 -5.66
CA ASN A 424 6.09 39.68 -4.63
C ASN A 424 6.26 38.44 -3.71
N ASN A 425 6.92 37.41 -4.25
CA ASN A 425 7.70 36.44 -3.47
C ASN A 425 9.03 37.06 -2.98
N GLY A 426 8.99 38.24 -2.35
CA GLY A 426 10.17 39.03 -1.94
C GLY A 426 11.15 38.34 -0.96
N SER A 427 10.92 37.07 -0.64
CA SER A 427 11.77 36.23 0.21
C SER A 427 12.54 35.15 -0.57
N ASN A 428 12.19 34.85 -1.82
CA ASN A 428 12.85 33.81 -2.61
C ASN A 428 13.84 34.44 -3.61
N PRO A 429 15.17 34.30 -3.42
CA PRO A 429 16.17 34.94 -4.28
C PRO A 429 16.16 34.39 -5.72
N TYR A 430 15.61 33.19 -5.94
CA TYR A 430 15.58 32.58 -7.27
C TYR A 430 14.56 33.22 -8.22
N VAL A 431 13.50 33.86 -7.70
CA VAL A 431 12.51 34.55 -8.53
C VAL A 431 13.15 35.74 -9.28
N PRO A 432 13.76 36.73 -8.60
CA PRO A 432 14.46 37.81 -9.29
C PRO A 432 15.68 37.30 -10.06
N PHE A 433 16.38 36.25 -9.60
CA PHE A 433 17.47 35.66 -10.38
C PHE A 433 17.00 35.15 -11.76
N VAL A 434 15.92 34.36 -11.81
CA VAL A 434 15.41 33.86 -13.09
C VAL A 434 14.83 34.99 -13.93
N LEU A 435 14.14 35.98 -13.34
CA LEU A 435 13.72 37.19 -14.07
C LEU A 435 14.93 37.91 -14.70
N GLY A 436 16.04 38.06 -13.98
CA GLY A 436 17.28 38.58 -14.52
C GLY A 436 17.76 37.80 -15.75
N ASN A 437 17.72 36.46 -15.68
CA ASN A 437 18.06 35.60 -16.82
C ASN A 437 17.12 35.79 -18.02
N THR A 438 15.81 36.03 -17.79
CA THR A 438 14.89 36.33 -18.89
C THR A 438 15.26 37.62 -19.63
N TYR A 439 15.71 38.65 -18.92
CA TYR A 439 16.14 39.91 -19.53
C TYR A 439 17.53 39.80 -20.17
N MET A 440 18.42 38.97 -19.61
CA MET A 440 19.70 38.62 -20.24
C MET A 440 19.49 37.98 -21.61
N ALA A 441 18.56 37.02 -21.72
CA ALA A 441 18.24 36.35 -22.99
C ALA A 441 17.75 37.33 -24.07
N GLU A 442 17.11 38.43 -23.67
CA GLU A 442 16.64 39.49 -24.58
C GLU A 442 17.62 40.66 -24.76
N ASN A 443 18.87 40.53 -24.29
CA ASN A 443 19.88 41.58 -24.32
C ASN A 443 19.50 42.88 -23.56
N GLN A 444 18.56 42.81 -22.62
CA GLN A 444 18.15 43.94 -21.77
C GLN A 444 19.00 43.98 -20.50
N TYR A 445 20.32 44.16 -20.66
CA TYR A 445 21.32 44.03 -19.60
C TYR A 445 21.06 44.95 -18.39
N GLU A 446 20.57 46.17 -18.61
CA GLU A 446 20.31 47.10 -17.50
C GLU A 446 19.15 46.66 -16.60
N ARG A 447 18.12 46.06 -17.19
CA ARG A 447 17.02 45.47 -16.41
C ARG A 447 17.47 44.20 -15.71
N ALA A 448 18.29 43.38 -16.37
CA ALA A 448 18.85 42.18 -15.77
C ALA A 448 19.67 42.52 -14.50
N LEU A 449 20.48 43.58 -14.55
CA LEU A 449 21.25 44.06 -13.39
C LEU A 449 20.36 44.35 -12.18
N SER A 450 19.24 45.06 -12.34
CA SER A 450 18.36 45.37 -11.20
C SER A 450 17.83 44.10 -10.52
N PHE A 451 17.46 43.09 -11.31
CA PHE A 451 16.93 41.83 -10.77
C PHE A 451 18.02 40.96 -10.14
N PHE A 452 19.23 40.90 -10.70
CA PHE A 452 20.33 40.19 -10.04
C PHE A 452 20.76 40.87 -8.73
N GLN A 453 20.77 42.20 -8.68
CA GLN A 453 21.02 42.94 -7.44
C GLN A 453 19.95 42.66 -6.39
N GLU A 454 18.68 42.59 -6.81
CA GLU A 454 17.57 42.20 -5.93
C GLU A 454 17.76 40.77 -5.39
N ALA A 455 18.08 39.80 -6.25
CA ALA A 455 18.37 38.42 -5.84
C ALA A 455 19.51 38.35 -4.79
N ILE A 456 20.60 39.09 -5.02
CA ILE A 456 21.75 39.18 -4.11
C ILE A 456 21.36 39.89 -2.80
N SER A 457 20.46 40.87 -2.84
CA SER A 457 19.98 41.55 -1.63
C SER A 457 19.18 40.62 -0.71
N ILE A 458 18.55 39.59 -1.28
CA ILE A 458 17.81 38.55 -0.54
C ILE A 458 18.77 37.44 -0.07
N ASN A 459 19.68 36.98 -0.93
CA ASN A 459 20.71 36.00 -0.62
C ASN A 459 22.05 36.38 -1.27
N ASP A 460 22.98 36.88 -0.45
CA ASP A 460 24.29 37.35 -0.90
C ASP A 460 25.28 36.21 -1.19
N GLU A 461 24.94 34.97 -0.84
CA GLU A 461 25.70 33.76 -1.10
C GLU A 461 25.29 33.04 -2.41
N LEU A 462 24.32 33.58 -3.16
CA LEU A 462 23.90 33.02 -4.44
C LEU A 462 24.97 33.28 -5.53
N ALA A 463 25.89 32.32 -5.69
CA ALA A 463 27.07 32.44 -6.54
C ALA A 463 26.72 32.70 -8.03
N GLU A 464 25.68 32.04 -8.52
CA GLU A 464 25.18 32.16 -9.90
C GLU A 464 24.68 33.59 -10.20
N ALA A 465 24.05 34.25 -9.21
CA ALA A 465 23.58 35.61 -9.37
C ALA A 465 24.75 36.60 -9.49
N HIS A 466 25.82 36.41 -8.69
CA HIS A 466 27.04 37.22 -8.82
C HIS A 466 27.74 37.01 -10.17
N TYR A 467 27.78 35.77 -10.66
CA TYR A 467 28.34 35.47 -11.98
C TYR A 467 27.52 36.13 -13.10
N ASN A 468 26.19 35.95 -13.12
CA ASN A 468 25.36 36.54 -14.17
C ASN A 468 25.33 38.07 -14.12
N LEU A 469 25.48 38.66 -12.94
CA LEU A 469 25.67 40.10 -12.77
C LEU A 469 27.01 40.57 -13.37
N ALA A 470 28.09 39.80 -13.22
CA ALA A 470 29.37 40.08 -13.89
C ALA A 470 29.24 40.00 -15.43
N VAL A 471 28.51 39.02 -15.94
CA VAL A 471 28.20 38.90 -17.38
C VAL A 471 27.43 40.13 -17.87
N ALA A 472 26.40 40.56 -17.15
CA ALA A 472 25.62 41.75 -17.47
C ALA A 472 26.47 43.04 -17.46
N TYR A 473 27.31 43.24 -16.44
CA TYR A 473 28.21 44.39 -16.39
C TYR A 473 29.22 44.42 -17.54
N SER A 474 29.79 43.26 -17.90
CA SER A 474 30.71 43.18 -19.03
C SER A 474 30.02 43.49 -20.37
N ALA A 475 28.77 43.07 -20.55
CA ALA A 475 27.99 43.42 -21.75
C ALA A 475 27.71 44.93 -21.85
N LEU A 476 27.77 45.64 -20.72
CA LEU A 476 27.63 47.10 -20.61
C LEU A 476 28.97 47.83 -20.51
N GLU A 477 30.09 47.12 -20.73
CA GLU A 477 31.46 47.67 -20.65
C GLU A 477 31.83 48.27 -19.28
N ARG A 478 31.18 47.80 -18.21
CA ARG A 478 31.43 48.18 -16.81
C ARG A 478 32.42 47.22 -16.17
N TRP A 479 33.69 47.34 -16.58
CA TRP A 479 34.73 46.33 -16.32
C TRP A 479 35.12 46.18 -14.85
N GLU A 480 35.19 47.28 -14.08
CA GLU A 480 35.51 47.23 -12.65
C GLU A 480 34.42 46.52 -11.85
N GLU A 481 33.14 46.84 -12.10
CA GLU A 481 32.04 46.15 -11.43
C GLU A 481 31.92 44.69 -11.86
N ALA A 482 32.19 44.39 -13.13
CA ALA A 482 32.25 43.01 -13.62
C ALA A 482 33.33 42.20 -12.89
N GLU A 483 34.52 42.76 -12.67
CA GLU A 483 35.60 42.12 -11.93
C GLU A 483 35.22 41.84 -10.47
N GLN A 484 34.63 42.83 -9.79
CA GLN A 484 34.21 42.70 -8.39
C GLN A 484 33.20 41.56 -8.21
N SER A 485 32.20 41.50 -9.08
CA SER A 485 31.14 40.48 -9.01
C SER A 485 31.64 39.09 -9.40
N LEU A 486 32.53 39.00 -10.41
CA LEU A 486 33.17 37.74 -10.77
C LEU A 486 34.03 37.19 -9.63
N ASN A 487 34.80 38.05 -8.97
CA ASN A 487 35.59 37.69 -7.79
C ASN A 487 34.72 37.21 -6.64
N ARG A 488 33.57 37.83 -6.41
CA ARG A 488 32.60 37.38 -5.40
C ARG A 488 32.02 36.01 -5.74
N ALA A 489 31.62 35.77 -7.00
CA ALA A 489 31.13 34.46 -7.45
C ALA A 489 32.18 33.35 -7.23
N LYS A 490 33.46 33.64 -7.52
CA LYS A 490 34.58 32.72 -7.26
C LYS A 490 34.79 32.41 -5.78
N GLN A 491 34.72 33.43 -4.91
CA GLN A 491 34.83 33.23 -3.46
C GLN A 491 33.73 32.31 -2.92
N LEU A 492 32.53 32.38 -3.50
CA LEU A 492 31.40 31.51 -3.15
C LEU A 492 31.51 30.10 -3.76
N GLY A 493 32.55 29.85 -4.57
CA GLY A 493 32.87 28.53 -5.10
C GLY A 493 32.10 28.14 -6.37
N ILE A 494 31.68 29.11 -7.19
CA ILE A 494 30.91 28.85 -8.43
C ILE A 494 31.57 27.80 -9.35
N GLU A 495 32.91 27.81 -9.45
CA GLU A 495 33.69 26.83 -10.24
C GLU A 495 33.50 25.37 -9.78
N ASN A 496 33.21 25.17 -8.49
CA ASN A 496 32.97 23.85 -7.91
C ASN A 496 31.48 23.47 -7.88
N GLN A 497 30.59 24.43 -8.11
CA GLN A 497 29.13 24.26 -7.96
C GLN A 497 28.41 24.02 -9.28
N SER A 498 28.94 24.53 -10.41
CA SER A 498 28.27 24.40 -11.71
C SER A 498 29.26 24.10 -12.85
N GLU A 499 28.98 23.03 -13.61
CA GLU A 499 29.77 22.65 -14.79
C GLU A 499 29.44 23.51 -16.03
N ASP A 500 28.31 24.23 -16.02
CA ASP A 500 27.81 24.99 -17.18
C ASP A 500 28.31 26.44 -17.23
N VAL A 501 29.13 26.85 -16.26
CA VAL A 501 29.61 28.24 -16.10
C VAL A 501 31.06 28.35 -16.56
N ASP A 502 31.31 29.03 -17.69
CA ASP A 502 32.66 29.29 -18.20
C ASP A 502 33.32 30.50 -17.52
N VAL A 503 33.65 30.31 -16.23
CA VAL A 503 34.29 31.33 -15.39
C VAL A 503 35.61 31.81 -15.98
N LYS A 504 36.38 30.90 -16.60
CA LYS A 504 37.70 31.20 -17.13
C LYS A 504 37.62 32.09 -18.37
N SER A 505 36.74 31.79 -19.33
CA SER A 505 36.53 32.66 -20.48
C SER A 505 36.06 34.06 -20.04
N MET A 506 35.23 34.12 -19.00
CA MET A 506 34.73 35.40 -18.50
C MET A 506 35.85 36.24 -17.87
N GLU A 507 36.70 35.61 -17.07
CA GLU A 507 37.86 36.27 -16.45
C GLU A 507 38.86 36.81 -17.47
N GLU A 508 39.18 36.04 -18.52
CA GLU A 508 40.06 36.49 -19.59
C GLU A 508 39.52 37.76 -20.28
N ARG A 509 38.19 37.83 -20.49
CA ARG A 509 37.52 39.01 -21.09
C ARG A 509 37.56 40.23 -20.17
N VAL A 510 37.32 40.05 -18.87
CA VAL A 510 37.36 41.16 -17.90
C VAL A 510 38.80 41.68 -17.78
N ASN A 511 39.78 40.80 -17.60
CA ASN A 511 41.19 41.18 -17.46
C ASN A 511 41.77 41.87 -18.69
N ALA A 512 41.32 41.51 -19.90
CA ALA A 512 41.79 42.14 -21.13
C ALA A 512 41.33 43.60 -21.31
N ASN A 513 40.29 44.03 -20.59
CA ASN A 513 39.68 45.35 -20.74
C ASN A 513 39.80 46.23 -19.47
N LEU A 514 40.48 45.76 -18.43
CA LEU A 514 40.82 46.58 -17.27
C LEU A 514 41.95 47.57 -17.63
N PRO A 515 41.88 48.82 -17.14
CA PRO A 515 42.80 49.91 -17.49
C PRO A 515 44.24 49.77 -16.96
#